data_AF-A0A1G2YU64-F1
#
_entry.id   AF-A0A1G2YU64-F1
#
_cell.length_a   1.000
_cell.length_b   1.000
_cell.length_c   1.000
_cell.angle_alpha   90.00
_cell.angle_beta   90.00
_cell.angle_gamma   90.00
#
_symmetry.space_group_name_H-M   'P 1'
#
loop_
_entity.id
_entity.type
_entity.pdbx_description
1 polymer ?
#
loop_
_entity_poly.entity_id
_entity_poly.type
_entity_poly.pdbx_seq_one_letter_code
_entity_poly.pdbx_strand_id
1 'polypeptide(L)'
;MEKAGVGLDFYMKTFHSDNYWSATPRAERPAQGLPRHDNMWCTWPEKTIEFMATVKKPWIAFKVLAAGAIHPREGFRFAFENGADFINVGMFDFQVREDAILTQQIITDVNQKGRRRSWAG
;
A
#
# COMPACT_ATOMS: atom_id res chain seq x y z
N MET A 1 -9.22 -15.04 11.13
CA MET A 1 -8.26 -14.78 12.23
C MET A 1 -8.94 -13.96 13.32
N GLU A 2 -9.14 -12.65 13.18
CA GLU A 2 -9.79 -11.84 14.24
C GLU A 2 -11.23 -12.29 14.55
N LYS A 3 -12.04 -12.59 13.52
CA LYS A 3 -13.39 -13.17 13.72
C LYS A 3 -13.38 -14.51 14.47
N ALA A 4 -12.24 -15.21 14.46
CA ALA A 4 -12.03 -16.46 15.19
C ALA A 4 -11.40 -16.23 16.57
N GLY A 5 -11.31 -14.98 17.05
CA GLY A 5 -10.76 -14.63 18.36
C GLY A 5 -9.22 -14.61 18.42
N VAL A 6 -8.53 -14.75 17.28
CA VAL A 6 -7.05 -14.68 17.27
C VAL A 6 -6.61 -13.23 17.42
N GLY A 7 -5.89 -12.93 18.50
CA GLY A 7 -5.30 -11.62 18.75
C GLY A 7 -4.17 -11.34 17.77
N LEU A 8 -4.45 -10.54 16.74
CA LEU A 8 -3.43 -10.10 15.79
C LEU A 8 -2.75 -8.83 16.28
N ASP A 9 -1.42 -8.78 16.13
CA ASP A 9 -0.60 -7.60 16.38
C ASP A 9 -0.66 -6.62 15.22
N PHE A 10 -0.64 -7.11 13.98
CA PHE A 10 -0.68 -6.29 12.76
C PHE A 10 -1.18 -7.07 11.54
N TYR A 11 -1.49 -6.34 10.49
CA TYR A 11 -1.73 -6.85 9.14
C TYR A 11 -0.55 -6.53 8.23
N MET A 12 -0.15 -7.49 7.39
CA MET A 12 0.82 -7.26 6.32
C MET A 12 0.19 -7.60 4.98
N LYS A 13 0.02 -6.61 4.10
CA LYS A 13 -0.72 -6.78 2.85
C LYS A 13 -0.13 -5.96 1.70
N THR A 14 -0.12 -6.54 0.51
CA THR A 14 0.28 -5.85 -0.72
C THR A 14 -0.67 -4.69 -1.02
N PHE A 15 -0.11 -3.50 -1.25
CA PHE A 15 -0.94 -2.32 -1.46
C PHE A 15 -0.25 -1.27 -2.32
N HIS A 16 -0.74 -1.09 -3.54
CA HIS A 16 -0.26 -0.11 -4.50
C HIS A 16 -1.41 0.26 -5.45
N SER A 17 -1.32 1.40 -6.12
CA SER A 17 -2.26 1.75 -7.19
C SER A 17 -2.08 0.80 -8.38
N ASP A 18 -3.09 0.70 -9.24
CA ASP A 18 -3.00 0.00 -10.53
C ASP A 18 -2.75 0.96 -11.70
N ASN A 19 -2.31 2.18 -11.41
CA ASN A 19 -2.00 3.21 -12.40
C ASN A 19 -0.50 3.21 -12.74
N TYR A 20 -0.03 2.13 -13.38
CA TYR A 20 1.34 2.03 -13.87
C TYR A 20 1.37 1.27 -15.20
N TRP A 21 2.42 1.48 -15.99
CA TRP A 21 2.48 1.11 -17.41
C TRP A 21 2.29 -0.38 -17.71
N SER A 22 2.70 -1.27 -16.79
CA SER A 22 2.56 -2.72 -16.96
C SER A 22 1.29 -3.30 -16.32
N ALA A 23 0.52 -2.49 -15.59
CA ALA A 23 -0.65 -2.93 -14.85
C ALA A 23 -1.64 -3.64 -15.78
N THR A 24 -2.01 -4.88 -15.45
CA THR A 24 -3.03 -5.59 -16.24
C THR A 24 -4.35 -4.81 -16.22
N PRO A 25 -4.92 -4.45 -17.39
CA PRO A 25 -6.17 -3.72 -17.47
C PRO A 25 -7.31 -4.42 -16.73
N ARG A 26 -8.22 -3.67 -16.10
CA ARG A 26 -9.33 -4.24 -15.30
C ARG A 26 -10.17 -5.26 -16.07
N ALA A 27 -10.42 -5.01 -17.35
CA ALA A 27 -11.20 -5.90 -18.22
C ALA A 27 -10.51 -7.25 -18.50
N GLU A 28 -9.19 -7.33 -18.33
CA GLU A 28 -8.37 -8.51 -18.60
C GLU A 28 -7.95 -9.26 -17.33
N ARG A 29 -8.32 -8.74 -16.14
CA ARG A 29 -8.01 -9.39 -14.87
C ARG A 29 -8.84 -10.66 -14.71
N PRO A 30 -8.26 -11.76 -14.19
CA PRO A 30 -9.04 -12.93 -13.87
C PRO A 30 -10.03 -12.62 -12.75
N ALA A 31 -11.19 -13.29 -12.76
CA ALA A 31 -12.20 -13.14 -11.70
C ALA A 31 -11.65 -13.53 -10.31
N GLN A 32 -10.68 -14.44 -10.28
CA GLN A 32 -9.98 -14.90 -9.07
C GLN A 32 -8.50 -15.08 -9.35
N GLY A 33 -7.66 -14.77 -8.36
CA GLY A 33 -6.21 -14.89 -8.47
C GLY A 33 -5.53 -13.65 -9.04
N LEU A 34 -4.29 -13.84 -9.49
CA LEU A 34 -3.45 -12.78 -10.05
C LEU A 34 -3.38 -12.89 -11.57
N PRO A 35 -3.23 -11.77 -12.30
CA PRO A 35 -2.88 -11.79 -13.71
C PRO A 35 -1.60 -12.59 -13.97
N ARG A 36 -1.48 -13.17 -15.18
CA ARG A 36 -0.35 -14.06 -15.52
C ARG A 36 0.94 -13.32 -15.91
N HIS A 37 0.83 -12.15 -16.53
CA HIS A 37 1.94 -11.53 -17.26
C HIS A 37 2.56 -10.33 -16.53
N ASP A 38 1.76 -9.59 -15.77
CA ASP A 38 2.24 -8.51 -14.93
C ASP A 38 2.36 -9.03 -13.50
N ASN A 39 3.48 -8.75 -12.83
CA ASN A 39 3.69 -9.06 -11.41
C ASN A 39 2.79 -8.16 -10.53
N MET A 40 1.50 -8.08 -10.85
CA MET A 40 0.48 -7.32 -10.17
C MET A 40 0.05 -8.06 -8.92
N TRP A 41 0.30 -7.47 -7.75
CA TRP A 41 -0.06 -8.07 -6.46
C TRP A 41 -1.23 -7.38 -5.76
N CYS A 42 -1.72 -6.28 -6.33
CA CYS A 42 -2.89 -5.54 -5.85
C CYS A 42 -3.86 -5.31 -7.03
N THR A 43 -4.80 -6.23 -7.22
CA THR A 43 -5.74 -6.20 -8.35
C THR A 43 -6.96 -5.30 -8.11
N TRP A 44 -7.29 -5.04 -6.85
CA TRP A 44 -8.44 -4.22 -6.45
C TRP A 44 -8.05 -3.42 -5.20
N PRO A 45 -7.19 -2.40 -5.32
CA PRO A 45 -6.72 -1.66 -4.17
C PRO A 45 -7.87 -1.01 -3.38
N GLU A 46 -8.95 -0.60 -4.04
CA GLU A 46 -10.13 0.01 -3.45
C GLU A 46 -10.80 -0.91 -2.41
N LYS A 47 -10.91 -2.20 -2.73
CA LYS A 47 -11.43 -3.21 -1.79
C LYS A 47 -10.53 -3.37 -0.58
N THR A 48 -9.22 -3.25 -0.77
CA THR A 48 -8.25 -3.28 0.34
C THR A 48 -8.43 -2.05 1.23
N ILE A 49 -8.61 -0.88 0.63
CA ILE A 49 -8.87 0.37 1.36
C ILE A 49 -10.15 0.28 2.19
N GLU A 50 -11.24 -0.17 1.57
CA GLU A 50 -12.53 -0.33 2.23
C GLU A 50 -12.46 -1.33 3.39
N PHE A 51 -11.82 -2.47 3.18
CA PHE A 51 -11.62 -3.45 4.24
C PHE A 51 -10.76 -2.89 5.38
N MET A 52 -9.59 -2.34 5.06
CA MET A 52 -8.66 -1.85 6.06
C MET A 52 -9.20 -0.66 6.84
N ALA A 53 -10.10 0.17 6.27
CA ALA A 53 -10.80 1.22 7.00
C ALA A 53 -11.58 0.72 8.23
N THR A 54 -12.00 -0.55 8.21
CA THR A 54 -12.69 -1.20 9.35
C THR A 54 -11.72 -1.78 10.38
N VAL A 55 -10.45 -1.99 10.01
CA VAL A 55 -9.43 -2.64 10.84
C VAL A 55 -8.75 -1.62 11.75
N LYS A 56 -8.76 -1.91 13.06
CA LYS A 56 -8.13 -1.06 14.09
C LYS A 56 -6.69 -1.46 14.43
N LYS A 57 -6.24 -2.62 13.95
CA LYS A 57 -4.86 -3.11 14.13
C LYS A 57 -3.90 -2.43 13.15
N PRO A 58 -2.62 -2.22 13.53
CA PRO A 58 -1.59 -1.71 12.64
C PRO A 58 -1.55 -2.41 11.28
N TRP A 59 -1.31 -1.64 10.23
CA TRP A 59 -1.20 -2.13 8.87
C TRP A 59 0.16 -1.78 8.25
N ILE A 60 0.91 -2.82 7.90
CA ILE A 60 2.15 -2.76 7.13
C ILE A 60 1.81 -3.05 5.65
N ALA A 61 1.82 -2.02 4.82
CA ALA A 61 1.69 -2.15 3.38
C ALA A 61 3.03 -2.55 2.75
N PHE A 62 3.05 -3.50 1.81
CA PHE A 62 4.29 -3.89 1.11
C PHE A 62 4.08 -4.00 -0.40
N LYS A 63 5.18 -4.06 -1.17
CA LYS A 63 5.17 -3.92 -2.64
C LYS A 63 4.50 -2.61 -3.11
N VAL A 64 4.62 -1.54 -2.33
CA VAL A 64 3.97 -0.25 -2.60
C VAL A 64 4.44 0.41 -3.89
N LEU A 65 5.59 -0.01 -4.43
CA LEU A 65 6.18 0.49 -5.67
C LEU A 65 5.92 -0.40 -6.89
N ALA A 66 5.09 -1.44 -6.78
CA ALA A 66 4.82 -2.40 -7.87
C ALA A 66 6.11 -2.89 -8.57
N ALA A 67 7.08 -3.36 -7.78
CA ALA A 67 8.41 -3.79 -8.26
C ALA A 67 9.19 -2.70 -9.02
N GLY A 68 8.99 -1.42 -8.67
CA GLY A 68 9.66 -0.28 -9.28
C GLY A 68 8.89 0.36 -10.43
N ALA A 69 7.72 -0.17 -10.81
CA ALA A 69 6.86 0.44 -11.83
C ALA A 69 6.18 1.73 -11.35
N ILE A 70 6.09 1.95 -10.03
CA ILE A 70 5.55 3.17 -9.42
C ILE A 70 6.68 3.92 -8.73
N HIS A 71 6.78 5.22 -9.02
CA HIS A 71 7.76 6.10 -8.38
C HIS A 71 7.48 6.23 -6.87
N PRO A 72 8.51 6.28 -5.99
CA PRO A 72 8.34 6.42 -4.53
C PRO A 72 7.35 7.52 -4.10
N ARG A 73 7.43 8.69 -4.75
CA ARG A 73 6.53 9.82 -4.50
C ARG A 73 5.05 9.46 -4.61
N GLU A 74 4.69 8.64 -5.60
CA GLU A 74 3.31 8.22 -5.83
C GLU A 74 2.94 7.03 -4.93
N GLY A 75 3.80 6.02 -4.86
CA GLY A 75 3.53 4.79 -4.10
C GLY A 75 3.40 5.04 -2.60
N PHE A 76 4.31 5.83 -2.01
CA PHE A 76 4.28 6.15 -0.58
C PHE A 76 3.05 6.99 -0.24
N ARG A 77 2.76 8.01 -1.05
CA ARG A 77 1.59 8.87 -0.87
C ARG A 77 0.31 8.06 -0.93
N PHE A 78 0.15 7.24 -1.96
CA PHE A 78 -1.00 6.36 -2.10
C PHE A 78 -1.18 5.45 -0.88
N ALA A 79 -0.09 4.85 -0.37
CA ALA A 79 -0.15 3.98 0.80
C ALA A 79 -0.61 4.73 2.06
N PHE A 80 0.01 5.87 2.37
CA PHE A 80 -0.27 6.61 3.60
C PHE A 80 -1.63 7.33 3.59
N GLU A 81 -2.02 7.97 2.49
CA GLU A 81 -3.33 8.64 2.36
C GLU A 81 -4.49 7.66 2.57
N ASN A 82 -4.32 6.43 2.10
CA ASN A 82 -5.37 5.41 2.15
C ASN A 82 -5.33 4.50 3.37
N GLY A 83 -4.44 4.76 4.33
CA GLY A 83 -4.55 4.18 5.67
C GLY A 83 -3.46 3.21 6.11
N ALA A 84 -2.41 2.96 5.34
CA ALA A 84 -1.28 2.12 5.81
C ALA A 84 -0.49 2.83 6.93
N ASP A 85 -0.24 2.17 8.06
CA ASP A 85 0.52 2.76 9.18
C ASP A 85 2.03 2.71 8.92
N PHE A 86 2.47 1.64 8.27
CA PHE A 86 3.85 1.43 7.86
C PHE A 86 3.90 1.00 6.41
N ILE A 87 5.02 1.30 5.74
CA ILE A 87 5.35 0.75 4.44
C ILE A 87 6.63 -0.08 4.54
N ASN A 88 6.61 -1.27 3.95
CA ASN A 88 7.78 -2.10 3.74
C ASN A 88 8.19 -1.99 2.26
N VAL A 89 9.31 -1.32 2.04
CA VAL A 89 9.79 -0.88 0.72
C VAL A 89 11.16 -1.48 0.46
N GLY A 90 11.31 -2.13 -0.69
CA GLY A 90 12.63 -2.52 -1.20
C GLY A 90 13.20 -1.41 -2.08
N MET A 91 14.47 -1.06 -1.85
CA MET A 91 15.19 0.01 -2.55
C MET A 91 16.69 -0.27 -2.51
N PHE A 92 17.47 0.40 -3.37
CA PHE A 92 18.93 0.38 -3.28
C PHE A 92 19.43 1.33 -2.18
N ASP A 93 20.64 1.08 -1.67
CA ASP A 93 21.24 1.86 -0.57
C ASP A 93 21.30 3.37 -0.87
N PHE A 94 21.60 3.74 -2.12
CA PHE A 94 21.67 5.15 -2.53
C PHE A 94 20.30 5.85 -2.56
N GLN A 95 19.20 5.10 -2.57
CA GLN A 95 17.83 5.64 -2.55
C GLN A 95 17.33 5.91 -1.12
N VAL A 96 17.90 5.22 -0.12
CA VAL A 96 17.43 5.26 1.29
C VAL A 96 17.32 6.68 1.82
N ARG A 97 18.33 7.52 1.58
CA ARG A 97 18.32 8.92 2.05
C ARG A 97 17.17 9.72 1.43
N GLU A 98 16.98 9.62 0.12
CA GLU A 98 15.95 10.38 -0.59
C GLU A 98 14.55 9.90 -0.22
N ASP A 99 14.34 8.58 -0.18
CA ASP A 99 13.07 7.97 0.18
C ASP A 99 12.68 8.26 1.63
N ALA A 100 13.63 8.34 2.56
CA ALA A 100 13.38 8.74 3.95
C ALA A 100 12.92 10.20 4.06
N ILE A 101 13.59 11.12 3.36
CA ILE A 101 13.20 12.55 3.32
C ILE A 101 11.80 12.69 2.70
N LEU A 102 11.56 12.00 1.59
CA LEU A 102 10.28 12.01 0.89
C LEU A 102 9.15 11.46 1.77
N THR A 103 9.42 10.39 2.52
CA THR A 103 8.46 9.81 3.47
C THR A 103 8.06 10.80 4.55
N GLN A 104 9.02 11.52 5.14
CA GLN A 104 8.73 12.54 6.14
C GLN A 104 7.83 13.66 5.59
N GLN A 105 8.12 14.15 4.38
CA GLN A 105 7.33 15.17 3.72
C GLN A 105 5.89 14.70 3.46
N ILE A 106 5.74 13.46 2.96
CA ILE A 106 4.43 12.87 2.67
C ILE A 106 3.62 12.68 3.95
N ILE A 107 4.19 12.10 5.01
CA ILE A 107 3.48 11.91 6.28
C ILE A 107 3.02 13.25 6.87
N THR A 108 3.87 14.28 6.81
CA THR A 108 3.52 15.63 7.27
C THR A 108 2.30 16.18 6.53
N ASP A 109 2.31 16.10 5.20
CA ASP A 109 1.20 16.56 4.35
C ASP A 109 -0.09 15.73 4.57
N VAL A 110 0.04 14.41 4.69
CA VAL A 110 -1.07 13.49 4.99
C VAL A 110 -1.71 13.82 6.34
N ASN A 111 -0.91 14.16 7.36
CA ASN A 111 -1.43 14.57 8.66
C ASN A 111 -2.17 15.91 8.61
N GLN A 112 -1.71 16.84 7.78
CA GLN A 112 -2.37 18.15 7.61
C GLN A 112 -3.69 18.05 6.85
N LYS A 113 -3.74 17.25 5.78
CA LYS A 113 -4.94 17.08 4.92
C LYS A 113 -5.93 16.07 5.48
N GLY A 114 -5.49 15.23 6.41
CA GLY A 114 -6.23 14.07 6.86
C GLY A 114 -6.01 12.86 5.95
N ARG A 115 -6.30 11.68 6.52
CA ARG A 115 -6.18 10.38 5.85
C ARG A 115 -7.41 9.53 6.10
N ARG A 116 -7.65 8.54 5.24
CA ARG A 116 -8.89 7.73 5.28
C ARG A 116 -9.06 6.89 6.54
N ARG A 117 -7.95 6.55 7.20
CA ARG A 117 -7.92 5.72 8.41
C ARG A 117 -6.94 6.34 9.40
N SER A 118 -7.38 6.57 10.64
CA SER A 118 -6.52 7.03 11.73
C SER A 118 -5.31 6.12 11.90
N TRP A 119 -4.16 6.69 12.25
CA TRP A 119 -2.96 5.91 12.59
C TRP A 119 -3.25 4.90 13.69
N ALA A 120 -2.75 3.68 13.51
CA ALA A 120 -2.72 2.64 14.51
C ALA A 120 -1.28 2.13 14.63
N GLY A 121 -0.60 2.54 15.70
CA GLY A 121 0.82 2.27 15.93
C GLY A 121 1.37 3.18 17.00
#